data_AF-A0A1I4A048-F1
#
_entry.id   AF-A0A1I4A048-F1
#
_cell.length_a   1.000
_cell.length_b   1.000
_cell.length_c   1.000
_cell.angle_alpha   90.00
_cell.angle_beta   90.00
_cell.angle_gamma   90.00
#
_symmetry.space_group_name_H-M   'P 1'
#
loop_
_entity.id
_entity.type
_entity.pdbx_description
1 polymer ?
#
loop_
_entity_poly.entity_id
_entity_poly.type
_entity_poly.pdbx_seq_one_letter_code
_entity_poly.pdbx_strand_id
1 'polypeptide(L)'
;MFNNIKNKTAVKGGLFHFKNDIYKLRFILMAIFVLTVILLAWQSDDAYHGYVMAKRLVDGQGFVYNAGERATASTCPLFTLVIAAAYFITREMYFTSIVVCTIFSSIAYYILSYKLCHTKQQIIYSFIALIGSQAFISYTTSGLENSQLFMLTALFVWKLSKDETYSGKDLLILAVIFSLMAMTRMDSVLLFIPLIVWCYLFKRKKEVSFIKVVGIGILGLLPFILWEAFATFYFGFPFPNPAYVKLGTHIAQSEYIQRGIVYTIYSGMDDTVLLVVPFLYVVLSCFTKKLRYWLTSAGILLYFIYIIRIGGDFMMGRHFTNLFFLSVCMFAVMANAEAQSIKDITKYQNIFYYVSAIAVIFTFTFGRTVGSQYLSGHKYQSQISDEREYYFGTTGLYNNVVSLIKEGRLCVPDTWNNVATDDIRNQGVKGNIIENAAGILVYYNSDLYLNDTYCLGDPFLSKLPAIYNPNWRVGHLRRAVPDGYRESIWSDKNKVKDPDLHEYYEKIRLITRGELFDKNRIKTIIEMNIGKYNYLIENYEKRQAENEK
;
A
#
# COMPACT_ATOMS: atom_id res chain seq x y z
N MET A 1 7.56 31.27 66.50
CA MET A 1 6.72 31.73 65.37
C MET A 1 7.44 31.56 64.02
N PHE A 2 8.03 30.39 63.75
CA PHE A 2 8.75 30.08 62.50
C PHE A 2 8.69 28.58 62.16
N ASN A 3 7.49 27.99 62.14
CA ASN A 3 7.33 26.60 61.68
C ASN A 3 6.04 26.33 60.88
N ASN A 4 5.29 27.37 60.49
CA ASN A 4 4.02 27.21 59.76
C ASN A 4 4.01 27.72 58.31
N ILE A 5 5.19 27.92 57.70
CA ILE A 5 5.30 28.36 56.30
C ILE A 5 6.14 27.37 55.48
N LYS A 6 5.83 26.08 55.56
CA LYS A 6 6.41 25.05 54.66
C LYS A 6 5.39 24.14 53.98
N ASN A 7 4.08 24.40 54.14
CA ASN A 7 3.02 23.50 53.66
C ASN A 7 2.08 24.07 52.58
N LYS A 8 2.41 25.15 51.87
CA LYS A 8 1.48 25.70 50.85
C LYS A 8 2.05 26.13 49.49
N THR A 9 3.28 25.77 49.14
CA THR A 9 3.83 26.06 47.80
C THR A 9 4.75 24.96 47.27
N ALA A 10 4.28 23.71 47.30
CA ALA A 10 4.79 22.71 46.38
C ALA A 10 3.83 22.63 45.19
N VAL A 11 3.96 23.57 44.25
CA VAL A 11 3.38 23.42 42.91
C VAL A 11 4.09 22.23 42.27
N LYS A 12 3.56 21.01 42.47
CA LYS A 12 3.88 19.83 41.64
C LYS A 12 3.19 19.99 40.28
N GLY A 13 3.52 21.07 39.58
CA GLY A 13 3.06 21.37 38.23
C GLY A 13 3.98 20.72 37.21
N GLY A 14 3.98 19.39 37.14
CA GLY A 14 4.44 18.73 35.91
C GLY A 14 3.41 19.00 34.82
N LEU A 15 3.85 19.36 33.61
CA LEU A 15 3.00 19.75 32.47
C LEU A 15 1.92 18.71 32.09
N PHE A 16 1.97 17.49 32.65
CA PHE A 16 1.01 16.41 32.42
C PHE A 16 0.61 15.70 33.72
N HIS A 17 -0.67 15.81 34.12
CA HIS A 17 -1.27 14.98 35.18
C HIS A 17 -1.87 13.70 34.58
N PHE A 18 -1.29 12.53 34.89
CA PHE A 18 -1.79 11.24 34.43
C PHE A 18 -2.66 10.54 35.49
N LYS A 19 -3.80 9.97 35.06
CA LYS A 19 -4.75 9.28 35.95
C LYS A 19 -4.20 8.00 36.60
N ASN A 20 -3.28 7.30 35.92
CA ASN A 20 -2.61 6.08 36.41
C ASN A 20 -1.34 5.83 35.56
N ASP A 21 -0.41 5.01 36.05
CA ASP A 21 0.84 4.59 35.39
C ASP A 21 0.63 4.07 33.98
N ILE A 22 -0.46 3.34 33.73
CA ILE A 22 -0.74 2.80 32.39
C ILE A 22 -0.96 3.92 31.36
N TYR A 23 -1.62 5.01 31.76
CA TYR A 23 -1.83 6.16 30.88
C TYR A 23 -0.53 6.94 30.66
N LYS A 24 0.31 7.04 31.69
CA LYS A 24 1.65 7.61 31.58
C LYS A 24 2.50 6.80 30.59
N LEU A 25 2.50 5.47 30.72
CA LEU A 25 3.20 4.58 29.80
C LEU A 25 2.70 4.70 28.36
N ARG A 26 1.38 4.69 28.14
CA ARG A 26 0.79 4.89 26.81
C ARG A 26 1.22 6.21 26.18
N PHE A 27 1.21 7.29 26.96
CA PHE A 27 1.63 8.61 26.47
C PHE A 27 3.12 8.63 26.09
N ILE A 28 3.99 8.09 26.94
CA ILE A 28 5.43 8.03 26.68
C ILE A 28 5.70 7.20 25.42
N LEU A 29 5.16 5.98 25.33
CA LEU A 29 5.40 5.12 24.16
C LEU A 29 4.74 5.67 22.89
N MET A 30 3.60 6.36 22.99
CA MET A 30 3.02 7.11 21.86
C MET A 30 3.97 8.19 21.37
N ALA A 31 4.53 9.01 22.27
CA ALA A 31 5.47 10.06 21.91
C ALA A 31 6.74 9.47 21.26
N ILE A 32 7.27 8.38 21.81
CA ILE A 32 8.44 7.70 21.21
C ILE A 32 8.08 7.11 19.84
N PHE A 33 6.93 6.44 19.71
CA PHE A 33 6.49 5.88 18.42
C PHE A 33 6.40 6.97 17.34
N VAL A 34 5.71 8.07 17.63
CA VAL A 34 5.57 9.20 16.70
C VAL A 34 6.94 9.80 16.37
N LEU A 35 7.80 10.00 17.37
CA LEU A 35 9.14 10.51 17.15
C LEU A 35 9.96 9.57 16.26
N THR A 36 9.90 8.26 16.48
CA THR A 36 10.57 7.25 15.63
C THR A 36 10.05 7.32 14.20
N VAL A 37 8.74 7.37 14.01
CA VAL A 37 8.11 7.49 12.68
C VAL A 37 8.58 8.74 11.93
N ILE A 38 8.67 9.89 12.62
CA ILE A 38 9.12 11.16 12.03
C ILE A 38 10.62 11.13 11.73
N LEU A 39 11.46 10.70 12.68
CA LEU A 39 12.92 10.64 12.49
C LEU A 39 13.33 9.71 11.35
N LEU A 40 12.49 8.70 11.08
CA LEU A 40 12.72 7.71 10.04
C LEU A 40 11.88 7.95 8.77
N ALA A 41 11.22 9.10 8.67
CA ALA A 41 10.35 9.43 7.54
C ALA A 41 11.11 9.55 6.21
N TRP A 42 10.50 9.00 5.16
CA TRP A 42 11.01 8.96 3.78
C TRP A 42 9.84 8.76 2.82
N GLN A 43 10.08 8.88 1.51
CA GLN A 43 9.07 8.60 0.48
C GLN A 43 9.62 7.70 -0.61
N SER A 44 8.83 6.72 -1.03
CA SER A 44 9.14 5.90 -2.19
C SER A 44 8.85 6.68 -3.47
N ASP A 45 9.67 6.46 -4.49
CA ASP A 45 9.40 6.96 -5.83
C ASP A 45 8.04 6.44 -6.37
N ASP A 46 7.68 5.20 -6.07
CA ASP A 46 6.39 4.60 -6.46
C ASP A 46 5.19 5.40 -5.96
N ALA A 47 5.30 6.03 -4.77
CA ALA A 47 4.23 6.86 -4.20
C ALA A 47 3.89 8.06 -5.09
N TYR A 48 4.88 8.56 -5.84
CA TYR A 48 4.69 9.72 -6.70
C TYR A 48 3.78 9.45 -7.89
N HIS A 49 3.51 8.19 -8.26
CA HIS A 49 2.47 7.89 -9.26
C HIS A 49 1.09 8.42 -8.82
N GLY A 50 0.75 8.19 -7.54
CA GLY A 50 -0.45 8.76 -6.93
C GLY A 50 -0.35 10.28 -6.80
N TYR A 51 0.83 10.81 -6.44
CA TYR A 51 1.00 12.25 -6.23
C TYR A 51 0.91 13.07 -7.51
N VAL A 52 1.37 12.55 -8.65
CA VAL A 52 1.14 13.14 -9.98
C VAL A 52 -0.35 13.31 -10.22
N MET A 53 -1.12 12.24 -10.03
CA MET A 53 -2.57 12.27 -10.22
C MET A 53 -3.29 13.19 -9.24
N ALA A 54 -2.84 13.21 -7.97
CA ALA A 54 -3.36 14.08 -6.93
C ALA A 54 -3.12 15.56 -7.25
N LYS A 55 -1.89 15.92 -7.65
CA LYS A 55 -1.51 17.26 -8.08
C LYS A 55 -2.37 17.72 -9.26
N ARG A 56 -2.50 16.88 -10.29
CA ARG A 56 -3.27 17.22 -11.49
C ARG A 56 -4.77 17.39 -11.25
N LEU A 57 -5.34 16.57 -10.37
CA LEU A 57 -6.72 16.77 -9.93
C LEU A 57 -6.90 18.15 -9.29
N VAL A 58 -5.97 18.53 -8.41
CA VAL A 58 -5.96 19.80 -7.68
C VAL A 58 -5.66 21.01 -8.58
N ASP A 59 -4.87 20.82 -9.64
CA ASP A 59 -4.53 21.84 -10.64
C ASP A 59 -5.59 21.95 -11.76
N GLY A 60 -6.67 21.16 -11.71
CA GLY A 60 -7.78 21.22 -12.68
C GLY A 60 -7.50 20.52 -14.01
N GLN A 61 -6.44 19.71 -14.10
CA GLN A 61 -6.08 18.94 -15.29
C GLN A 61 -6.81 17.58 -15.39
N GLY A 62 -7.68 17.29 -14.40
CA GLY A 62 -8.40 16.03 -14.26
C GLY A 62 -7.61 14.99 -13.45
N PHE A 63 -8.28 13.91 -13.07
CA PHE A 63 -7.66 12.85 -12.28
C PHE A 63 -6.88 11.87 -13.18
N VAL A 64 -5.69 12.29 -13.65
CA VAL A 64 -4.97 11.61 -14.74
C VAL A 64 -3.47 11.50 -14.50
N TYR A 65 -2.85 10.43 -15.00
CA TYR A 65 -1.39 10.26 -14.94
C TYR A 65 -0.63 10.99 -16.06
N ASN A 66 -1.25 11.24 -17.21
CA ASN A 66 -0.76 12.15 -18.26
C ASN A 66 -1.86 13.17 -18.61
N ALA A 67 -1.52 14.45 -18.71
CA ALA A 67 -2.51 15.50 -18.97
C ALA A 67 -3.19 15.27 -20.32
N GLY A 68 -4.52 15.40 -20.37
CA GLY A 68 -5.32 15.12 -21.57
C GLY A 68 -5.60 13.65 -21.85
N GLU A 69 -5.11 12.72 -21.01
CA GLU A 69 -5.32 11.29 -21.18
C GLU A 69 -5.84 10.64 -19.90
N ARG A 70 -7.09 10.16 -19.92
CA ARG A 70 -7.73 9.54 -18.76
C ARG A 70 -7.20 8.12 -18.53
N ALA A 71 -6.01 8.05 -17.93
CA ALA A 71 -5.35 6.84 -17.47
C ALA A 71 -4.97 6.95 -15.99
N THR A 72 -4.99 5.82 -15.27
CA THR A 72 -4.63 5.75 -13.85
C THR A 72 -3.41 4.85 -13.65
N ALA A 73 -2.42 5.41 -12.94
CA ALA A 73 -1.23 4.70 -12.46
C ALA A 73 -1.34 4.32 -10.97
N SER A 74 -2.44 4.67 -10.29
CA SER A 74 -2.62 4.43 -8.86
C SER A 74 -3.42 3.16 -8.60
N THR A 75 -2.87 2.27 -7.76
CA THR A 75 -3.57 1.09 -7.22
C THR A 75 -4.28 1.35 -5.89
N CYS A 76 -4.16 2.57 -5.35
CA CYS A 76 -4.68 2.97 -4.03
C CYS A 76 -5.50 4.27 -4.13
N PRO A 77 -6.65 4.25 -4.83
CA PRO A 77 -7.43 5.45 -5.13
C PRO A 77 -7.90 6.20 -3.89
N LEU A 78 -8.31 5.50 -2.81
CA LEU A 78 -8.70 6.20 -1.59
C LEU A 78 -7.55 7.00 -0.98
N PHE A 79 -6.35 6.41 -0.93
CA PHE A 79 -5.17 7.08 -0.40
C PHE A 79 -4.80 8.28 -1.29
N THR A 80 -4.83 8.10 -2.60
CA THR A 80 -4.54 9.14 -3.58
C THR A 80 -5.50 10.33 -3.45
N LEU A 81 -6.80 10.08 -3.27
CA LEU A 81 -7.81 11.13 -3.07
C LEU A 81 -7.63 11.87 -1.74
N VAL A 82 -7.24 11.16 -0.66
CA VAL A 82 -6.90 11.79 0.62
C VAL A 82 -5.69 12.72 0.46
N ILE A 83 -4.64 12.27 -0.24
CA ILE A 83 -3.47 13.10 -0.51
C ILE A 83 -3.85 14.31 -1.37
N ALA A 84 -4.69 14.14 -2.39
CA ALA A 84 -5.20 15.26 -3.19
C ALA A 84 -5.95 16.29 -2.34
N ALA A 85 -6.82 15.84 -1.43
CA ALA A 85 -7.56 16.73 -0.54
C ALA A 85 -6.62 17.49 0.43
N ALA A 86 -5.59 16.83 0.96
CA ALA A 86 -4.60 17.48 1.81
C ALA A 86 -3.73 18.47 1.02
N TYR A 87 -3.26 18.06 -0.17
CA TYR A 87 -2.46 18.88 -1.08
C TYR A 87 -3.22 20.11 -1.60
N PHE A 88 -4.54 20.01 -1.79
CA PHE A 88 -5.39 21.15 -2.15
C PHE A 88 -5.25 22.32 -1.16
N ILE A 89 -5.07 22.01 0.13
CA ILE A 89 -4.94 22.98 1.22
C ILE A 89 -3.49 23.49 1.31
N THR A 90 -2.51 22.58 1.32
CA THR A 90 -1.12 22.92 1.64
C THR A 90 -0.32 23.40 0.43
N ARG A 91 -0.68 22.94 -0.77
CA ARG A 91 0.04 23.16 -2.04
C ARG A 91 1.52 22.74 -2.02
N GLU A 92 1.89 21.92 -1.04
CA GLU A 92 3.21 21.36 -0.84
C GLU A 92 3.03 19.85 -0.63
N MET A 93 3.63 19.00 -1.47
CA MET A 93 3.32 17.56 -1.48
C MET A 93 4.19 16.74 -0.52
N TYR A 94 5.45 17.12 -0.38
CA TYR A 94 6.46 16.33 0.31
C TYR A 94 6.14 16.24 1.81
N PHE A 95 6.04 17.37 2.51
CA PHE A 95 5.70 17.39 3.93
C PHE A 95 4.26 16.96 4.16
N THR A 96 3.33 17.31 3.26
CA THR A 96 1.92 16.94 3.41
C THR A 96 1.73 15.44 3.49
N SER A 97 2.33 14.68 2.58
CA SER A 97 2.17 13.23 2.60
C SER A 97 2.88 12.57 3.78
N ILE A 98 4.03 13.10 4.25
CA ILE A 98 4.66 12.66 5.50
C ILE A 98 3.71 12.89 6.69
N VAL A 99 3.08 14.07 6.77
CA VAL A 99 2.14 14.40 7.85
C VAL A 99 0.91 13.49 7.80
N VAL A 100 0.31 13.27 6.63
CA VAL A 100 -0.84 12.38 6.46
C VAL A 100 -0.49 10.95 6.90
N CYS A 101 0.63 10.40 6.42
CA CYS A 101 1.08 9.07 6.81
C CYS A 101 1.37 8.97 8.32
N THR A 102 1.99 10.00 8.89
CA THR A 102 2.28 10.07 10.34
C THR A 102 0.98 10.09 11.13
N ILE A 103 -0.03 10.85 10.71
CA ILE A 103 -1.35 10.88 11.36
C ILE A 103 -2.01 9.51 11.32
N PHE A 104 -2.05 8.85 10.16
CA PHE A 104 -2.66 7.51 10.04
C PHE A 104 -1.94 6.46 10.88
N SER A 105 -0.61 6.41 10.82
CA SER A 105 0.21 5.52 11.65
C SER A 105 0.02 5.80 13.15
N SER A 106 -0.08 7.08 13.53
CA SER A 106 -0.35 7.50 14.91
C SER A 106 -1.73 7.06 15.38
N ILE A 107 -2.76 7.19 14.55
CA ILE A 107 -4.12 6.72 14.88
C ILE A 107 -4.14 5.19 15.03
N ALA A 108 -3.46 4.46 14.15
CA ALA A 108 -3.33 3.01 14.23
C ALA A 108 -2.70 2.57 15.56
N TYR A 109 -1.56 3.17 15.93
CA TYR A 109 -0.89 2.87 17.19
C TYR A 109 -1.70 3.33 18.42
N TYR A 110 -2.37 4.48 18.34
CA TYR A 110 -3.27 4.97 19.38
C TYR A 110 -4.39 3.95 19.65
N ILE A 111 -5.05 3.45 18.61
CA ILE A 111 -6.12 2.46 18.76
C ILE A 111 -5.56 1.18 19.41
N LEU A 112 -4.43 0.66 18.93
CA LEU A 112 -3.77 -0.50 19.54
C LEU A 112 -3.49 -0.27 21.03
N SER A 113 -2.77 0.81 21.37
CA SER A 113 -2.26 1.06 22.72
C SER A 113 -3.37 1.47 23.71
N TYR A 114 -4.31 2.32 23.29
CA TYR A 114 -5.35 2.87 24.17
C TYR A 114 -6.66 2.09 24.15
N LYS A 115 -6.98 1.36 23.08
CA LYS A 115 -8.27 0.68 22.92
C LYS A 115 -8.18 -0.85 22.93
N LEU A 116 -7.06 -1.42 22.48
CA LEU A 116 -6.90 -2.88 22.41
C LEU A 116 -6.03 -3.44 23.54
N CYS A 117 -4.96 -2.76 23.94
CA CYS A 117 -4.11 -3.21 25.05
C CYS A 117 -4.68 -2.78 26.41
N HIS A 118 -4.88 -3.73 27.32
CA HIS A 118 -5.40 -3.51 28.68
C HIS A 118 -4.33 -3.56 29.77
N THR A 119 -3.17 -4.17 29.51
CA THR A 119 -2.09 -4.33 30.50
C THR A 119 -0.81 -3.59 30.09
N LYS A 120 0.04 -3.26 31.07
CA LYS A 120 1.38 -2.65 30.82
C LYS A 120 2.23 -3.54 29.90
N GLN A 121 2.19 -4.85 30.10
CA GLN A 121 2.94 -5.82 29.28
C GLN A 121 2.47 -5.80 27.82
N GLN A 122 1.16 -5.82 27.56
CA GLN A 122 0.63 -5.73 26.20
C GLN A 122 1.11 -4.46 25.50
N ILE A 123 1.09 -3.32 26.19
CA ILE A 123 1.55 -2.04 25.65
C ILE A 123 3.03 -2.09 25.28
N ILE A 124 3.88 -2.61 26.18
CA ILE A 124 5.33 -2.71 25.98
C ILE A 124 5.68 -3.67 24.85
N TYR A 125 5.17 -4.90 24.88
CA TYR A 125 5.53 -5.90 23.87
C TYR A 125 4.94 -5.60 22.49
N SER A 126 3.73 -5.01 22.42
CA SER A 126 3.20 -4.54 21.13
C SER A 126 4.06 -3.41 20.58
N PHE A 127 4.50 -2.47 21.42
CA PHE A 127 5.41 -1.40 21.01
C PHE A 127 6.77 -1.93 20.53
N ILE A 128 7.37 -2.87 21.27
CA ILE A 128 8.65 -3.51 20.89
C ILE A 128 8.51 -4.26 19.58
N ALA A 129 7.42 -5.02 19.37
CA ALA A 129 7.19 -5.72 18.12
C ALA A 129 7.09 -4.74 16.95
N LEU A 130 6.28 -3.67 17.09
CA LEU A 130 6.08 -2.71 16.01
C LEU A 130 7.34 -1.91 15.67
N ILE A 131 8.02 -1.32 16.66
CA ILE A 131 9.27 -0.59 16.43
C ILE A 131 10.42 -1.52 16.01
N GLY A 132 10.37 -2.77 16.45
CA GLY A 132 11.38 -3.76 16.13
C GLY A 132 11.29 -4.31 14.71
N SER A 133 10.18 -4.08 14.00
CA SER A 133 10.04 -4.44 12.58
C SER A 133 10.50 -3.27 11.70
N GLN A 134 11.58 -3.49 10.96
CA GLN A 134 12.12 -2.52 10.00
C GLN A 134 11.12 -2.22 8.88
N ALA A 135 10.50 -3.25 8.31
CA ALA A 135 9.50 -3.09 7.26
C ALA A 135 8.30 -2.31 7.80
N PHE A 136 7.73 -2.72 8.94
CA PHE A 136 6.58 -2.02 9.53
C PHE A 136 6.89 -0.52 9.71
N ILE A 137 8.01 -0.18 10.35
CA ILE A 137 8.39 1.21 10.56
C ILE A 137 8.66 1.94 9.25
N SER A 138 9.34 1.34 8.27
CA SER A 138 9.58 1.95 6.96
C SER A 138 8.28 2.35 6.26
N TYR A 139 7.27 1.48 6.26
CA TYR A 139 5.99 1.74 5.62
C TYR A 139 5.00 2.57 6.46
N THR A 140 5.40 3.06 7.64
CA THR A 140 4.60 4.07 8.38
C THR A 140 4.59 5.43 7.70
N THR A 141 5.60 5.74 6.90
CA THR A 141 5.80 7.07 6.28
C THR A 141 6.23 7.06 4.82
N SER A 142 6.50 5.88 4.20
CA SER A 142 6.95 5.69 2.81
C SER A 142 6.20 6.42 1.69
N GLY A 143 5.13 7.16 1.99
CA GLY A 143 4.26 7.80 0.99
C GLY A 143 3.28 6.84 0.33
N LEU A 144 3.40 5.53 0.59
CA LEU A 144 2.44 4.53 0.15
C LEU A 144 1.28 4.39 1.14
N GLU A 145 0.26 3.67 0.70
CA GLU A 145 -1.03 3.54 1.38
C GLU A 145 -1.01 2.67 2.65
N ASN A 146 0.12 2.04 2.99
CA ASN A 146 0.28 1.16 4.15
C ASN A 146 -0.16 1.82 5.47
N SER A 147 0.19 3.09 5.69
CA SER A 147 -0.20 3.84 6.90
C SER A 147 -1.72 3.92 7.06
N GLN A 148 -2.44 4.14 5.96
CA GLN A 148 -3.90 4.15 5.93
C GLN A 148 -4.47 2.74 6.19
N LEU A 149 -3.85 1.70 5.63
CA LEU A 149 -4.25 0.32 5.93
C LEU A 149 -4.08 -0.02 7.40
N PHE A 150 -2.99 0.38 8.05
CA PHE A 150 -2.82 0.14 9.49
C PHE A 150 -3.94 0.81 10.28
N MET A 151 -4.30 2.05 9.93
CA MET A 151 -5.43 2.74 10.56
C MET A 151 -6.75 2.00 10.36
N LEU A 152 -7.06 1.59 9.13
CA LEU A 152 -8.30 0.87 8.80
C LEU A 152 -8.33 -0.50 9.49
N THR A 153 -7.22 -1.24 9.52
CA THR A 153 -7.08 -2.51 10.24
C THR A 153 -7.33 -2.32 11.73
N ALA A 154 -6.75 -1.28 12.35
CA ALA A 154 -6.98 -0.97 13.75
C ALA A 154 -8.45 -0.64 14.04
N LEU A 155 -9.09 0.16 13.18
CA LEU A 155 -10.52 0.49 13.29
C LEU A 155 -11.41 -0.75 13.15
N PHE A 156 -11.11 -1.64 12.20
CA PHE A 156 -11.84 -2.88 11.99
C PHE A 156 -11.73 -3.79 13.23
N VAL A 157 -10.51 -4.03 13.72
CA VAL A 157 -10.27 -4.87 14.90
C VAL A 157 -10.90 -4.27 16.14
N TRP A 158 -10.80 -2.96 16.34
CA TRP A 158 -11.43 -2.27 17.47
C TRP A 158 -12.94 -2.36 17.43
N LYS A 159 -13.56 -2.25 16.25
CA LYS A 159 -15.00 -2.44 16.14
C LYS A 159 -15.39 -3.89 16.44
N LEU A 160 -14.63 -4.84 15.91
CA LEU A 160 -14.83 -6.28 16.13
C LEU A 160 -14.65 -6.67 17.61
N SER A 161 -13.76 -6.00 18.36
CA SER A 161 -13.41 -6.35 19.74
C SER A 161 -14.44 -5.94 20.80
N LYS A 162 -15.41 -5.07 20.46
CA LYS A 162 -16.38 -4.55 21.45
C LYS A 162 -17.53 -5.50 21.76
N ASP A 163 -17.96 -6.27 20.77
CA ASP A 163 -19.22 -6.98 20.83
C ASP A 163 -19.04 -8.43 20.35
N GLU A 164 -19.77 -9.37 20.95
CA GLU A 164 -19.86 -10.77 20.49
C GLU A 164 -20.92 -10.99 19.41
N THR A 165 -21.90 -10.07 19.34
CA THR A 165 -22.94 -10.03 18.29
C THR A 165 -23.16 -8.60 17.82
N TYR A 166 -23.43 -8.44 16.54
CA TYR A 166 -23.39 -7.15 15.85
C TYR A 166 -24.79 -6.70 15.42
N SER A 167 -25.14 -5.46 15.76
CA SER A 167 -26.34 -4.80 15.25
C SER A 167 -26.18 -4.45 13.77
N GLY A 168 -27.27 -4.05 13.10
CA GLY A 168 -27.18 -3.61 11.70
C GLY A 168 -26.25 -2.41 11.50
N LYS A 169 -26.18 -1.49 12.47
CA LYS A 169 -25.25 -0.36 12.45
C LYS A 169 -23.79 -0.81 12.54
N ASP A 170 -23.52 -1.83 13.36
CA ASP A 170 -22.17 -2.36 13.53
C ASP A 170 -21.68 -3.06 12.27
N LEU A 171 -22.55 -3.86 11.65
CA LEU A 171 -22.28 -4.52 10.39
C LEU A 171 -22.07 -3.52 9.25
N LEU A 172 -22.86 -2.44 9.22
CA LEU A 172 -22.66 -1.35 8.25
C LEU A 172 -21.28 -0.71 8.42
N ILE A 173 -20.88 -0.38 9.65
CA ILE A 173 -19.55 0.21 9.91
C ILE A 173 -18.43 -0.76 9.47
N LEU A 174 -18.55 -2.05 9.78
CA LEU A 174 -17.56 -3.05 9.36
C LEU A 174 -17.48 -3.16 7.83
N ALA A 175 -18.62 -3.15 7.12
CA ALA A 175 -18.63 -3.19 5.67
C ALA A 175 -18.09 -1.91 5.03
N VAL A 176 -18.37 -0.73 5.59
CA VAL A 176 -17.77 0.52 5.13
C VAL A 176 -16.25 0.49 5.32
N ILE A 177 -15.74 0.06 6.48
CA ILE A 177 -14.30 -0.06 6.70
C ILE A 177 -13.68 -1.06 5.71
N PHE A 178 -14.32 -2.20 5.48
CA PHE A 178 -13.88 -3.21 4.52
C PHE A 178 -13.89 -2.67 3.08
N SER A 179 -14.89 -1.88 2.71
CA SER A 179 -14.97 -1.19 1.42
C SER A 179 -13.87 -0.15 1.24
N LEU A 180 -13.55 0.60 2.30
CA LEU A 180 -12.43 1.56 2.29
C LEU A 180 -11.09 0.85 2.19
N MET A 181 -10.91 -0.31 2.86
CA MET A 181 -9.73 -1.16 2.68
C MET A 181 -9.59 -1.61 1.23
N ALA A 182 -10.68 -2.03 0.58
CA ALA A 182 -10.67 -2.42 -0.83
C ALA A 182 -10.22 -1.27 -1.75
N MET A 183 -10.66 -0.04 -1.48
CA MET A 183 -10.22 1.16 -2.22
C MET A 183 -8.80 1.63 -1.86
N THR A 184 -8.26 1.25 -0.71
CA THR A 184 -6.86 1.52 -0.36
C THR A 184 -5.95 0.47 -0.99
N ARG A 185 -6.28 -0.82 -0.82
CA ARG A 185 -5.61 -1.97 -1.45
C ARG A 185 -6.59 -3.13 -1.59
N MET A 186 -6.96 -3.44 -2.83
CA MET A 186 -7.97 -4.46 -3.13
C MET A 186 -7.58 -5.85 -2.62
N ASP A 187 -6.30 -6.21 -2.66
CA ASP A 187 -5.80 -7.51 -2.19
C ASP A 187 -5.84 -7.67 -0.66
N SER A 188 -5.70 -6.57 0.08
CA SER A 188 -5.68 -6.59 1.56
C SER A 188 -6.98 -7.11 2.18
N VAL A 189 -8.09 -7.08 1.43
CA VAL A 189 -9.39 -7.58 1.88
C VAL A 189 -9.37 -9.08 2.18
N LEU A 190 -8.45 -9.85 1.56
CA LEU A 190 -8.28 -11.29 1.82
C LEU A 190 -8.02 -11.59 3.30
N LEU A 191 -7.39 -10.66 4.03
CA LEU A 191 -7.18 -10.77 5.48
C LEU A 191 -8.48 -10.77 6.29
N PHE A 192 -9.53 -10.15 5.76
CA PHE A 192 -10.76 -9.85 6.51
C PHE A 192 -11.98 -10.60 6.00
N ILE A 193 -11.96 -11.17 4.79
CA ILE A 193 -13.08 -11.94 4.20
C ILE A 193 -13.62 -13.00 5.17
N PRO A 194 -12.80 -13.89 5.76
CA PRO A 194 -13.32 -14.94 6.63
C PRO A 194 -14.06 -14.37 7.86
N LEU A 195 -13.55 -13.27 8.43
CA LEU A 195 -14.14 -12.60 9.58
C LEU A 195 -15.44 -11.88 9.24
N ILE A 196 -15.47 -11.08 8.17
CA ILE A 196 -16.65 -10.30 7.82
C ILE A 196 -17.81 -11.21 7.37
N VAL A 197 -17.51 -12.26 6.60
CA VAL A 197 -18.51 -13.27 6.21
C VAL A 197 -19.11 -13.94 7.46
N TRP A 198 -18.27 -14.33 8.41
CA TRP A 198 -18.74 -14.89 9.67
C TRP A 198 -19.60 -13.91 10.49
N CYS A 199 -19.22 -12.63 10.51
CA CYS A 199 -20.01 -11.59 11.19
C CYS A 199 -21.42 -11.47 10.62
N TYR A 200 -21.52 -11.40 9.29
CA TYR A 200 -22.79 -11.25 8.57
C TYR A 200 -23.67 -12.51 8.64
N LEU A 201 -23.07 -13.70 8.56
CA LEU A 201 -23.80 -14.96 8.52
C LEU A 201 -24.20 -15.48 9.90
N PHE A 202 -23.35 -15.33 10.92
CA PHE A 202 -23.49 -16.07 12.18
C PHE A 202 -23.46 -15.21 13.44
N LYS A 203 -22.94 -13.98 13.39
CA LYS A 203 -22.82 -13.10 14.57
C LYS A 203 -23.70 -11.86 14.52
N ARG A 204 -24.71 -11.83 13.67
CA ARG A 204 -25.74 -10.77 13.70
C ARG A 204 -26.64 -10.91 14.93
N LYS A 205 -27.11 -9.79 15.48
CA LYS A 205 -28.19 -9.80 16.48
C LYS A 205 -29.48 -10.37 15.88
N LYS A 206 -30.28 -11.06 16.68
CA LYS A 206 -31.50 -11.78 16.24
C LYS A 206 -32.52 -10.90 15.50
N GLU A 207 -32.55 -9.62 15.84
CA GLU A 207 -33.37 -8.56 15.24
C GLU A 207 -32.99 -8.20 13.79
N VAL A 208 -31.82 -8.62 13.31
CA VAL A 208 -31.38 -8.36 11.93
C VAL A 208 -31.71 -9.58 11.06
N SER A 209 -32.77 -9.46 10.25
CA SER A 209 -33.12 -10.48 9.27
C SER A 209 -32.05 -10.63 8.18
N PHE A 210 -32.02 -11.79 7.51
CA PHE A 210 -31.06 -12.03 6.44
C PHE A 210 -31.19 -11.05 5.27
N ILE A 211 -32.41 -10.73 4.84
CA ILE A 211 -32.64 -9.74 3.77
C ILE A 211 -32.08 -8.37 4.16
N LYS A 212 -32.32 -7.95 5.41
CA LYS A 212 -31.78 -6.68 5.94
C LYS A 212 -30.25 -6.70 5.98
N VAL A 213 -29.63 -7.83 6.33
CA VAL A 213 -28.16 -7.95 6.38
C VAL A 213 -27.54 -7.85 4.99
N VAL A 214 -28.17 -8.43 3.96
CA VAL A 214 -27.73 -8.31 2.57
C VAL A 214 -27.79 -6.84 2.11
N GLY A 215 -28.91 -6.15 2.38
CA GLY A 215 -29.05 -4.74 2.06
C GLY A 215 -28.00 -3.86 2.76
N ILE A 216 -27.70 -4.15 4.03
CA ILE A 216 -26.63 -3.46 4.78
C ILE A 216 -25.26 -3.74 4.17
N GLY A 217 -24.99 -4.98 3.73
CA GLY A 217 -23.74 -5.34 3.07
C GLY A 217 -23.54 -4.55 1.78
N ILE A 218 -24.56 -4.49 0.92
CA ILE A 218 -24.53 -3.69 -0.32
C ILE A 218 -24.33 -2.20 0.00
N LEU A 219 -25.07 -1.67 0.97
CA LEU A 219 -24.95 -0.28 1.40
C LEU A 219 -23.53 0.03 1.90
N GLY A 220 -22.93 -0.87 2.67
CA GLY A 220 -21.57 -0.70 3.19
C GLY A 220 -20.49 -0.82 2.11
N LEU A 221 -20.74 -1.57 1.04
CA LEU A 221 -19.85 -1.71 -0.12
C LEU A 221 -19.98 -0.58 -1.15
N LEU A 222 -20.93 0.34 -0.99
CA LEU A 222 -21.12 1.45 -1.93
C LEU A 222 -19.86 2.26 -2.22
N PRO A 223 -18.97 2.60 -1.26
CA PRO A 223 -17.75 3.35 -1.60
C PRO A 223 -16.92 2.65 -2.68
N PHE A 224 -16.72 1.33 -2.57
CA PHE A 224 -15.96 0.54 -3.53
C PHE A 224 -16.73 0.37 -4.85
N ILE A 225 -18.03 0.06 -4.79
CA ILE A 225 -18.87 -0.10 -6.00
C ILE A 225 -18.91 1.20 -6.82
N LEU A 226 -19.10 2.35 -6.16
CA LEU A 226 -19.12 3.65 -6.81
C LEU A 226 -17.75 4.01 -7.39
N TRP A 227 -16.67 3.64 -6.71
CA TRP A 227 -15.32 3.80 -7.24
C TRP A 227 -15.10 2.98 -8.51
N GLU A 228 -15.44 1.69 -8.52
CA GLU A 228 -15.27 0.82 -9.69
C GLU A 228 -16.14 1.29 -10.87
N ALA A 229 -17.37 1.74 -10.60
CA ALA A 229 -18.24 2.36 -11.60
C ALA A 229 -17.63 3.64 -12.16
N PHE A 230 -17.11 4.52 -11.29
CA PHE A 230 -16.39 5.73 -11.70
C PHE A 230 -15.14 5.39 -12.53
N ALA A 231 -14.32 4.45 -12.09
CA ALA A 231 -13.09 4.06 -12.78
C ALA A 231 -13.39 3.53 -14.19
N THR A 232 -14.36 2.63 -14.29
CA THR A 232 -14.82 2.09 -15.58
C THR A 232 -15.36 3.18 -16.49
N PHE A 233 -16.13 4.13 -15.96
CA PHE A 233 -16.66 5.24 -16.77
C PHE A 233 -15.59 6.25 -17.18
N TYR A 234 -14.73 6.66 -16.25
CA TYR A 234 -13.78 7.77 -16.43
C TYR A 234 -12.49 7.32 -17.13
N PHE A 235 -11.86 6.23 -16.67
CA PHE A 235 -10.65 5.66 -17.28
C PHE A 235 -10.96 4.67 -18.41
N GLY A 236 -12.18 4.14 -18.45
CA GLY A 236 -12.56 3.09 -19.40
C GLY A 236 -12.23 1.67 -18.97
N PHE A 237 -11.66 1.51 -17.77
CA PHE A 237 -11.24 0.23 -17.22
C PHE A 237 -11.57 0.17 -15.72
N PRO A 238 -12.04 -0.97 -15.20
CA PRO A 238 -12.30 -1.13 -13.77
C PRO A 238 -10.99 -1.11 -12.97
N PHE A 239 -9.97 -1.78 -13.47
CA PHE A 239 -8.67 -1.87 -12.82
C PHE A 239 -7.69 -0.82 -13.36
N PRO A 240 -6.69 -0.39 -12.57
CA PRO A 240 -5.71 0.56 -13.03
C PRO A 240 -4.62 -0.09 -13.91
N ASN A 241 -3.89 0.70 -14.70
CA ASN A 241 -2.85 0.20 -15.60
C ASN A 241 -1.83 -0.76 -14.95
N PRO A 242 -1.37 -0.53 -13.69
CA PRO A 242 -0.48 -1.47 -13.00
C PRO A 242 -1.05 -2.88 -12.83
N ALA A 243 -2.37 -3.06 -12.79
CA ALA A 243 -2.98 -4.38 -12.73
C ALA A 243 -2.77 -5.15 -14.04
N TYR A 244 -3.03 -4.50 -15.18
CA TYR A 244 -2.80 -5.08 -16.51
C TYR A 244 -1.31 -5.37 -16.74
N VAL A 245 -0.44 -4.47 -16.30
CA VAL A 245 1.02 -4.65 -16.35
C VAL A 245 1.47 -5.94 -15.64
N LYS A 246 0.84 -6.25 -14.51
CA LYS A 246 1.20 -7.39 -13.64
C LYS A 246 0.54 -8.71 -14.03
N LEU A 247 -0.55 -8.67 -14.79
CA LEU A 247 -1.27 -9.87 -15.23
C LEU A 247 -0.81 -10.37 -16.61
N GLY A 248 -0.45 -9.46 -17.53
CA GLY A 248 -0.03 -9.80 -18.91
C GLY A 248 1.47 -10.04 -19.06
N THR A 249 2.03 -11.01 -18.31
CA THR A 249 3.49 -11.18 -18.20
C THR A 249 4.06 -12.37 -18.96
N HIS A 250 3.23 -13.36 -19.32
CA HIS A 250 3.63 -14.64 -19.93
C HIS A 250 4.66 -15.44 -19.11
N ILE A 251 4.92 -15.05 -17.86
CA ILE A 251 5.80 -15.77 -16.95
C ILE A 251 5.02 -16.92 -16.31
N ALA A 252 5.65 -18.08 -16.24
CA ALA A 252 5.02 -19.27 -15.66
C ALA A 252 4.69 -19.07 -14.18
N GLN A 253 3.53 -19.58 -13.74
CA GLN A 253 3.10 -19.49 -12.34
C GLN A 253 4.10 -20.14 -11.37
N SER A 254 4.86 -21.15 -11.82
CA SER A 254 5.95 -21.78 -11.04
C SER A 254 7.07 -20.79 -10.72
N GLU A 255 7.46 -19.93 -11.66
CA GLU A 255 8.48 -18.90 -11.45
C GLU A 255 7.99 -17.84 -10.48
N TYR A 256 6.71 -17.42 -10.59
CA TYR A 256 6.09 -16.56 -9.58
C TYR A 256 6.13 -17.20 -8.19
N ILE A 257 5.76 -18.47 -8.03
CA ILE A 257 5.80 -19.13 -6.72
C ILE A 257 7.25 -19.17 -6.18
N GLN A 258 8.24 -19.51 -7.01
CA GLN A 258 9.65 -19.46 -6.64
C GLN A 258 10.07 -18.05 -6.19
N ARG A 259 9.67 -17.02 -6.93
CA ARG A 259 9.89 -15.61 -6.61
C ARG A 259 9.29 -15.23 -5.26
N GLY A 260 8.06 -15.67 -4.99
CA GLY A 260 7.33 -15.41 -3.76
C GLY A 260 7.95 -16.10 -2.54
N ILE A 261 8.49 -17.31 -2.71
CA ILE A 261 9.26 -18.02 -1.68
C ILE A 261 10.54 -17.24 -1.38
N VAL A 262 11.29 -16.82 -2.41
CA VAL A 262 12.50 -16.00 -2.24
C VAL A 262 12.17 -14.68 -1.54
N TYR A 263 11.09 -14.00 -1.91
CA TYR A 263 10.62 -12.78 -1.25
C TYR A 263 10.31 -12.99 0.23
N THR A 264 9.68 -14.11 0.56
CA THR A 264 9.35 -14.49 1.94
C THR A 264 10.62 -14.76 2.75
N ILE A 265 11.55 -15.55 2.22
CA ILE A 265 12.82 -15.85 2.89
C ILE A 265 13.63 -14.57 3.09
N TYR A 266 13.76 -13.75 2.05
CA TYR A 266 14.50 -12.49 2.11
C TYR A 266 13.90 -11.54 3.16
N SER A 267 12.58 -11.31 3.11
CA SER A 267 11.90 -10.45 4.07
C SER A 267 11.96 -10.99 5.49
N GLY A 268 11.89 -12.32 5.67
CA GLY A 268 11.96 -12.96 6.99
C GLY A 268 13.36 -13.05 7.58
N MET A 269 14.40 -13.11 6.75
CA MET A 269 15.78 -13.09 7.22
C MET A 269 16.24 -11.67 7.57
N ASP A 270 15.76 -10.66 6.84
CA ASP A 270 16.03 -9.26 7.16
C ASP A 270 15.19 -8.77 8.35
N ASP A 271 13.87 -8.96 8.29
CA ASP A 271 12.90 -8.56 9.32
C ASP A 271 12.13 -9.78 9.86
N THR A 272 12.78 -10.53 10.74
CA THR A 272 12.23 -11.80 11.26
C THR A 272 10.96 -11.62 12.07
N VAL A 273 10.85 -10.54 12.83
CA VAL A 273 9.63 -10.27 13.64
C VAL A 273 8.39 -10.10 12.75
N LEU A 274 8.55 -9.57 11.54
CA LEU A 274 7.49 -9.39 10.55
C LEU A 274 6.74 -10.69 10.20
N LEU A 275 7.47 -11.81 10.10
CA LEU A 275 6.88 -13.12 9.75
C LEU A 275 6.63 -14.01 10.97
N VAL A 276 7.48 -13.95 11.99
CA VAL A 276 7.34 -14.76 13.20
C VAL A 276 6.08 -14.41 13.96
N VAL A 277 5.73 -13.12 14.08
CA VAL A 277 4.52 -12.71 14.84
C VAL A 277 3.22 -13.24 14.21
N PRO A 278 2.98 -13.10 12.89
CA PRO A 278 1.83 -13.74 12.23
C PRO A 278 1.81 -15.25 12.36
N PHE A 279 2.95 -15.90 12.13
CA PHE A 279 3.06 -17.36 12.28
C PHE A 279 2.70 -17.80 13.69
N LEU A 280 3.23 -17.10 14.69
CA LEU A 280 2.96 -17.37 16.10
C LEU A 280 1.51 -17.12 16.47
N TYR A 281 0.89 -16.06 15.92
CA TYR A 281 -0.55 -15.84 16.08
C TYR A 281 -1.35 -17.02 15.52
N VAL A 282 -1.04 -17.49 14.30
CA VAL A 282 -1.70 -18.63 13.67
C VAL A 282 -1.61 -19.86 14.57
N VAL A 283 -0.40 -20.21 15.03
CA VAL A 283 -0.17 -21.36 15.91
C VAL A 283 -0.93 -21.22 17.23
N LEU A 284 -0.80 -20.10 17.93
CA LEU A 284 -1.45 -19.89 19.23
C LEU A 284 -2.98 -19.85 19.12
N SER A 285 -3.51 -19.29 18.02
CA SER A 285 -4.96 -19.24 17.78
C SER A 285 -5.60 -20.63 17.70
N CYS A 286 -4.88 -21.64 17.18
CA CYS A 286 -5.38 -23.00 17.05
C CYS A 286 -5.76 -23.59 18.42
N PHE A 287 -5.01 -23.26 19.46
CA PHE A 287 -5.25 -23.77 20.82
C PHE A 287 -6.43 -23.10 21.54
N THR A 288 -6.93 -21.97 21.03
CA THR A 288 -8.06 -21.27 21.66
C THR A 288 -9.40 -21.99 21.50
N LYS A 289 -9.55 -22.83 20.46
CA LYS A 289 -10.82 -23.45 20.05
C LYS A 289 -11.95 -22.44 19.77
N LYS A 290 -11.62 -21.18 19.48
CA LYS A 290 -12.59 -20.13 19.15
C LYS A 290 -12.53 -19.82 17.66
N LEU A 291 -13.67 -19.98 16.99
CA LEU A 291 -13.80 -19.78 15.55
C LEU A 291 -13.34 -18.39 15.08
N ARG A 292 -13.55 -17.34 15.89
CA ARG A 292 -13.10 -15.97 15.58
C ARG A 292 -11.61 -15.91 15.26
N TYR A 293 -10.76 -16.52 16.09
CA TYR A 293 -9.31 -16.46 15.92
C TYR A 293 -8.84 -17.39 14.81
N TRP A 294 -9.51 -18.54 14.63
CA TRP A 294 -9.25 -19.42 13.48
C TRP A 294 -9.56 -18.74 12.15
N LEU A 295 -10.63 -17.92 12.08
CA LEU A 295 -10.96 -17.16 10.89
C LEU A 295 -9.97 -16.02 10.63
N THR A 296 -9.44 -15.38 11.67
CA THR A 296 -8.31 -14.44 11.51
C THR A 296 -7.09 -15.16 10.93
N SER A 297 -6.76 -16.34 11.47
CA SER A 297 -5.66 -17.17 10.97
C SER A 297 -5.89 -17.62 9.53
N ALA A 298 -7.12 -17.98 9.16
CA ALA A 298 -7.49 -18.27 7.78
C ALA A 298 -7.25 -17.06 6.87
N GLY A 299 -7.62 -15.85 7.31
CA GLY A 299 -7.35 -14.61 6.56
C GLY A 299 -5.85 -14.36 6.38
N ILE A 300 -5.06 -14.51 7.45
CA ILE A 300 -3.59 -14.39 7.41
C ILE A 300 -2.99 -15.40 6.41
N LEU A 301 -3.40 -16.67 6.47
CA LEU A 301 -2.92 -17.71 5.57
C LEU A 301 -3.35 -17.47 4.12
N LEU A 302 -4.59 -17.04 3.87
CA LEU A 302 -5.08 -16.72 2.53
C LEU A 302 -4.25 -15.59 1.89
N TYR A 303 -3.99 -14.52 2.65
CA TYR A 303 -3.20 -13.41 2.14
C TYR A 303 -1.72 -13.79 1.99
N PHE A 304 -1.16 -14.60 2.89
CA PHE A 304 0.20 -15.14 2.76
C PHE A 304 0.37 -16.00 1.50
N ILE A 305 -0.58 -16.90 1.23
CA ILE A 305 -0.60 -17.72 0.00
C ILE A 305 -0.72 -16.82 -1.24
N TYR A 306 -1.56 -15.77 -1.17
CA TYR A 306 -1.68 -14.79 -2.24
C TYR A 306 -0.35 -14.08 -2.52
N ILE A 307 0.39 -13.63 -1.49
CA ILE A 307 1.71 -13.00 -1.65
C ILE A 307 2.67 -13.94 -2.39
N ILE A 308 2.71 -15.23 -2.02
CA ILE A 308 3.56 -16.21 -2.72
C ILE A 308 3.10 -16.38 -4.19
N ARG A 309 1.79 -16.49 -4.42
CA ARG A 309 1.20 -16.68 -5.75
C ARG A 309 1.54 -15.55 -6.71
N ILE A 310 1.59 -14.30 -6.24
CA ILE A 310 1.92 -13.13 -7.09
C ILE A 310 3.43 -12.88 -7.23
N GLY A 311 4.27 -13.73 -6.65
CA GLY A 311 5.73 -13.57 -6.64
C GLY A 311 6.30 -12.64 -5.59
N GLY A 312 5.49 -12.24 -4.61
CA GLY A 312 5.88 -11.31 -3.58
C GLY A 312 5.83 -9.86 -4.07
N ASP A 313 6.86 -9.11 -3.71
CA ASP A 313 7.05 -7.73 -4.14
C ASP A 313 8.52 -7.49 -4.48
N PHE A 314 8.80 -6.37 -5.13
CA PHE A 314 10.16 -5.89 -5.22
C PHE A 314 10.57 -5.09 -3.97
N MET A 315 9.60 -4.47 -3.28
CA MET A 315 9.87 -3.73 -2.05
C MET A 315 9.89 -4.68 -0.85
N MET A 316 11.04 -4.81 -0.20
CA MET A 316 11.24 -5.71 0.93
C MET A 316 10.17 -5.51 2.01
N GLY A 317 9.56 -6.61 2.47
CA GLY A 317 8.61 -6.65 3.60
C GLY A 317 7.25 -5.97 3.40
N ARG A 318 7.04 -5.12 2.38
CA ARG A 318 5.84 -4.28 2.22
C ARG A 318 4.54 -5.04 2.41
N HIS A 319 4.35 -6.13 1.67
CA HIS A 319 3.10 -6.87 1.67
C HIS A 319 2.84 -7.60 2.99
N PHE A 320 3.85 -7.89 3.81
CA PHE A 320 3.68 -8.56 5.10
C PHE A 320 3.31 -7.60 6.24
N THR A 321 3.45 -6.28 6.07
CA THR A 321 3.25 -5.32 7.17
C THR A 321 1.83 -5.29 7.74
N ASN A 322 0.79 -5.40 6.89
CA ASN A 322 -0.59 -5.35 7.38
C ASN A 322 -1.00 -6.66 8.07
N LEU A 323 -0.51 -7.82 7.61
CA LEU A 323 -0.75 -9.10 8.28
C LEU A 323 -0.01 -9.18 9.62
N PHE A 324 1.16 -8.56 9.71
CA PHE A 324 1.91 -8.37 10.94
C PHE A 324 1.14 -7.52 11.94
N PHE A 325 0.69 -6.34 11.51
CA PHE A 325 -0.07 -5.42 12.35
C PHE A 325 -1.39 -6.04 12.83
N LEU A 326 -2.14 -6.70 11.92
CA LEU A 326 -3.36 -7.43 12.27
C LEU A 326 -3.10 -8.49 13.35
N SER A 327 -2.00 -9.24 13.23
CA SER A 327 -1.60 -10.28 14.19
C SER A 327 -1.33 -9.72 15.57
N VAL A 328 -0.63 -8.58 15.68
CA VAL A 328 -0.40 -7.88 16.96
C VAL A 328 -1.73 -7.41 17.57
N CYS A 329 -2.60 -6.76 16.78
CA CYS A 329 -3.90 -6.29 17.24
C CYS A 329 -4.80 -7.43 17.73
N MET A 330 -4.92 -8.50 16.93
CA MET A 330 -5.77 -9.64 17.25
C MET A 330 -5.20 -10.50 18.37
N PHE A 331 -3.87 -10.55 18.54
CA PHE A 331 -3.27 -11.15 19.72
C PHE A 331 -3.66 -10.41 21.00
N ALA A 332 -3.61 -9.07 21.01
CA ALA A 332 -4.07 -8.28 22.16
C ALA A 332 -5.55 -8.54 22.48
N VAL A 333 -6.41 -8.62 21.46
CA VAL A 333 -7.83 -8.96 21.65
C VAL A 333 -8.00 -10.36 22.23
N MET A 334 -7.30 -11.36 21.70
CA MET A 334 -7.33 -12.75 22.17
C MET A 334 -6.86 -12.85 23.63
N ALA A 335 -5.75 -12.20 23.95
CA ALA A 335 -5.16 -12.16 25.28
C ALA A 335 -6.10 -11.53 26.33
N ASN A 336 -6.97 -10.59 25.94
CA ASN A 336 -7.91 -9.92 26.82
C ASN A 336 -9.24 -10.66 26.97
N ALA A 337 -9.85 -11.04 25.84
CA ALA A 337 -11.18 -11.65 25.83
C ALA A 337 -11.19 -13.04 26.46
N GLU A 338 -10.09 -13.79 26.31
CA GLU A 338 -10.02 -15.18 26.75
C GLU A 338 -9.20 -15.36 28.03
N ALA A 339 -8.90 -14.27 28.75
CA ALA A 339 -8.10 -14.28 29.97
C ALA A 339 -8.68 -15.19 31.08
N GLN A 340 -10.01 -15.37 31.09
CA GLN A 340 -10.73 -16.18 32.08
C GLN A 340 -11.16 -17.55 31.55
N SER A 341 -11.25 -17.71 30.23
CA SER A 341 -11.79 -18.92 29.57
C SER A 341 -10.71 -19.91 29.16
N ILE A 342 -9.48 -19.45 28.90
CA ILE A 342 -8.35 -20.27 28.50
C ILE A 342 -7.37 -20.36 29.67
N LYS A 343 -7.29 -21.53 30.30
CA LYS A 343 -6.42 -21.78 31.48
C LYS A 343 -4.95 -21.41 31.22
N ASP A 344 -4.46 -21.67 30.01
CA ASP A 344 -3.06 -21.44 29.63
C ASP A 344 -2.82 -20.09 28.92
N ILE A 345 -3.77 -19.15 28.96
CA ILE A 345 -3.65 -17.88 28.22
C ILE A 345 -2.43 -17.05 28.64
N THR A 346 -2.08 -17.07 29.93
CA THR A 346 -0.86 -16.41 30.44
C THR A 346 0.40 -17.06 29.86
N LYS A 347 0.40 -18.39 29.68
CA LYS A 347 1.50 -19.09 29.00
C LYS A 347 1.58 -18.65 27.53
N TYR A 348 0.45 -18.54 26.84
CA TYR A 348 0.42 -18.06 25.44
C TYR A 348 0.89 -16.61 25.32
N GLN A 349 0.49 -15.74 26.24
CA GLN A 349 0.99 -14.35 26.37
C GLN A 349 2.51 -14.33 26.51
N ASN A 350 3.05 -15.08 27.47
CA ASN A 350 4.48 -15.15 27.70
C ASN A 350 5.24 -15.69 26.48
N ILE A 351 4.76 -16.78 25.87
CA ILE A 351 5.37 -17.31 24.62
C ILE A 351 5.37 -16.24 23.54
N PHE A 352 4.24 -15.57 23.30
CA PHE A 352 4.14 -14.52 22.29
C PHE A 352 5.13 -13.38 22.56
N TYR A 353 5.21 -12.91 23.80
CA TYR A 353 6.11 -11.84 24.20
C TYR A 353 7.59 -12.21 24.07
N TYR A 354 7.99 -13.38 24.57
CA TYR A 354 9.39 -13.82 24.51
C TYR A 354 9.83 -14.11 23.08
N VAL A 355 9.02 -14.82 22.29
CA VAL A 355 9.36 -15.13 20.90
C VAL A 355 9.40 -13.85 20.05
N SER A 356 8.47 -12.92 20.26
CA SER A 356 8.50 -11.61 19.57
C SER A 356 9.77 -10.82 19.95
N ALA A 357 10.13 -10.78 21.23
CA ALA A 357 11.35 -10.08 21.67
C ALA A 357 12.63 -10.72 21.09
N ILE A 358 12.72 -12.05 21.07
CA ILE A 358 13.84 -12.77 20.45
C ILE A 358 13.90 -12.48 18.95
N ALA A 359 12.76 -12.48 18.25
CA ALA A 359 12.70 -12.16 16.82
C ALA A 359 13.15 -10.72 16.53
N VAL A 360 12.80 -9.76 17.39
CA VAL A 360 13.28 -8.37 17.31
C VAL A 360 14.80 -8.31 17.51
N ILE A 361 15.34 -8.99 18.52
CA ILE A 361 16.79 -9.04 18.76
C ILE A 361 17.51 -9.65 17.54
N PHE A 362 16.98 -10.72 16.97
CA PHE A 362 17.54 -11.35 15.78
C PHE A 362 17.53 -10.40 14.57
N THR A 363 16.41 -9.70 14.35
CA THR A 363 16.23 -8.69 13.28
C THR A 363 17.33 -7.62 13.35
N PHE A 364 17.56 -7.04 14.53
CA PHE A 364 18.57 -6.00 14.72
C PHE A 364 20.02 -6.49 14.75
N THR A 365 20.26 -7.79 14.98
CA THR A 365 21.61 -8.36 15.05
C THR A 365 21.96 -9.04 13.74
N PHE A 366 21.64 -10.33 13.60
CA PHE A 366 22.00 -11.13 12.43
C PHE A 366 21.30 -10.62 11.16
N GLY A 367 19.98 -10.38 11.22
CA GLY A 367 19.19 -10.06 10.02
C GLY A 367 19.76 -8.89 9.24
N ARG A 368 19.93 -7.75 9.92
CA ARG A 368 20.45 -6.52 9.34
C ARG A 368 21.96 -6.50 9.09
N THR A 369 22.75 -7.02 10.03
CA THR A 369 24.23 -6.88 9.93
C THR A 369 24.81 -7.83 8.89
N VAL A 370 24.15 -8.97 8.66
CA VAL A 370 24.74 -10.10 7.92
C VAL A 370 23.73 -10.83 7.04
N GLY A 371 22.47 -10.95 7.45
CA GLY A 371 21.45 -11.80 6.81
C GLY A 371 21.15 -11.42 5.36
N SER A 372 20.88 -10.14 5.10
CA SER A 372 20.64 -9.63 3.74
C SER A 372 21.89 -9.71 2.85
N GLN A 373 23.07 -9.58 3.44
CA GLN A 373 24.36 -9.60 2.75
C GLN A 373 24.71 -11.01 2.24
N TYR A 374 24.49 -12.05 3.05
CA TYR A 374 24.81 -13.44 2.71
C TYR A 374 23.88 -14.04 1.64
N LEU A 375 22.61 -13.63 1.60
CA LEU A 375 21.65 -14.16 0.64
C LEU A 375 21.69 -13.50 -0.74
N SER A 376 22.12 -12.23 -0.83
CA SER A 376 21.96 -11.44 -2.07
C SER A 376 23.11 -10.49 -2.39
N GLY A 377 24.20 -10.51 -1.61
CA GLY A 377 25.50 -9.97 -2.01
C GLY A 377 25.59 -8.44 -2.19
N HIS A 378 24.79 -7.64 -1.47
CA HIS A 378 24.74 -6.17 -1.60
C HIS A 378 24.62 -5.66 -3.04
N LYS A 379 23.86 -6.34 -3.91
CA LYS A 379 23.52 -5.74 -5.19
C LYS A 379 22.31 -4.85 -5.00
N TYR A 380 22.51 -3.53 -5.02
CA TYR A 380 21.47 -2.49 -5.13
C TYR A 380 20.57 -2.64 -6.39
N GLN A 381 20.80 -3.70 -7.19
CA GLN A 381 20.02 -4.12 -8.35
C GLN A 381 19.44 -5.54 -8.19
N SER A 382 19.29 -6.03 -6.96
CA SER A 382 18.54 -7.27 -6.74
C SER A 382 17.07 -7.05 -7.07
N GLN A 383 16.44 -8.12 -7.54
CA GLN A 383 15.02 -8.15 -7.86
C GLN A 383 14.10 -7.93 -6.62
N ILE A 384 14.66 -7.85 -5.40
CA ILE A 384 14.03 -7.42 -4.15
C ILE A 384 15.00 -6.45 -3.47
N SER A 385 14.54 -5.31 -2.99
CA SER A 385 15.37 -4.23 -2.45
C SER A 385 14.77 -3.59 -1.21
N ASP A 386 15.63 -3.06 -0.34
CA ASP A 386 15.24 -2.03 0.63
C ASP A 386 15.17 -0.68 -0.10
N GLU A 387 13.97 -0.34 -0.56
CA GLU A 387 13.71 0.92 -1.27
C GLU A 387 13.97 2.15 -0.40
N ARG A 388 13.82 2.03 0.93
CA ARG A 388 14.12 3.14 1.82
C ARG A 388 15.61 3.40 1.80
N GLU A 389 16.43 2.37 1.93
CA GLU A 389 17.89 2.51 1.87
C GLU A 389 18.33 3.15 0.54
N TYR A 390 17.76 2.68 -0.58
CA TYR A 390 18.07 3.21 -1.90
C TYR A 390 17.72 4.71 -2.05
N TYR A 391 16.52 5.12 -1.63
CA TYR A 391 16.05 6.50 -1.81
C TYR A 391 16.34 7.43 -0.64
N PHE A 392 16.89 6.95 0.48
CA PHE A 392 17.00 7.72 1.72
C PHE A 392 17.71 9.07 1.50
N GLY A 393 18.79 9.08 0.71
CA GLY A 393 19.64 10.25 0.46
C GLY A 393 18.90 11.46 -0.12
N THR A 394 17.84 11.23 -0.90
CA THR A 394 17.08 12.30 -1.58
C THR A 394 15.62 12.41 -1.10
N THR A 395 15.04 11.34 -0.57
CA THR A 395 13.61 11.31 -0.16
C THR A 395 13.40 11.33 1.35
N GLY A 396 14.45 11.13 2.15
CA GLY A 396 14.39 11.15 3.61
C GLY A 396 14.10 12.54 4.17
N LEU A 397 13.30 12.63 5.24
CA LEU A 397 12.92 13.90 5.89
C LEU A 397 14.15 14.67 6.36
N TYR A 398 15.10 13.97 6.99
CA TYR A 398 16.35 14.56 7.44
C TYR A 398 17.11 15.25 6.30
N ASN A 399 17.33 14.53 5.19
CA ASN A 399 18.09 15.06 4.05
C ASN A 399 17.41 16.26 3.41
N ASN A 400 16.08 16.21 3.27
CA ASN A 400 15.30 17.33 2.73
C ASN A 400 15.28 18.55 3.65
N VAL A 401 15.17 18.37 4.97
CA VAL A 401 15.27 19.49 5.92
C VAL A 401 16.68 20.10 5.89
N VAL A 402 17.72 19.29 5.85
CA VAL A 402 19.11 19.77 5.74
C VAL A 402 19.33 20.53 4.43
N SER A 403 18.87 19.99 3.30
CA SER A 403 18.95 20.65 2.00
C SER A 403 18.18 21.97 1.99
N LEU A 404 16.97 22.00 2.58
CA LEU A 404 16.18 23.23 2.67
C LEU A 404 16.88 24.33 3.48
N ILE A 405 17.54 23.96 4.58
CA ILE A 405 18.31 24.90 5.43
C ILE A 405 19.58 25.41 4.71
N LYS A 406 20.29 24.52 4.00
CA LYS A 406 21.59 24.85 3.38
C LYS A 406 21.48 25.48 2.00
N GLU A 407 20.55 25.00 1.18
CA GLU A 407 20.42 25.34 -0.24
C GLU A 407 19.12 26.10 -0.55
N GLY A 408 18.18 26.19 0.39
CA GLY A 408 16.90 26.88 0.18
C GLY A 408 15.89 26.09 -0.67
N ARG A 409 16.14 24.80 -0.94
CA ARG A 409 15.26 23.91 -1.72
C ARG A 409 15.24 22.49 -1.15
N LEU A 410 14.28 21.68 -1.59
CA LEU A 410 14.25 20.24 -1.33
C LEU A 410 15.24 19.50 -2.25
N CYS A 411 15.77 18.36 -1.80
CA CYS A 411 16.65 17.49 -2.59
C CYS A 411 15.91 16.29 -3.22
N VAL A 412 14.61 16.11 -2.99
CA VAL A 412 13.82 15.09 -3.70
C VAL A 412 13.93 15.17 -5.23
N PRO A 413 13.93 16.36 -5.87
CA PRO A 413 14.13 16.44 -7.32
C PRO A 413 15.45 15.83 -7.80
N ASP A 414 16.45 15.70 -6.92
CA ASP A 414 17.78 15.19 -7.25
C ASP A 414 17.82 13.65 -7.28
N THR A 415 16.70 12.96 -7.01
CA THR A 415 16.59 11.49 -7.14
C THR A 415 16.89 11.03 -8.57
N TRP A 416 16.49 11.81 -9.57
CA TRP A 416 16.69 11.50 -10.99
C TRP A 416 17.35 12.68 -11.70
N ASN A 417 18.15 12.40 -12.74
CA ASN A 417 18.70 13.46 -13.58
C ASN A 417 17.65 13.94 -14.59
N ASN A 418 17.77 15.20 -15.02
CA ASN A 418 16.84 15.83 -15.96
C ASN A 418 17.37 15.83 -17.42
N VAL A 419 18.43 15.09 -17.74
CA VAL A 419 19.05 15.11 -19.08
C VAL A 419 18.02 14.77 -20.15
N ALA A 420 17.30 13.66 -19.98
CA ALA A 420 16.29 13.22 -20.94
C ALA A 420 15.10 14.19 -21.05
N THR A 421 14.68 14.81 -19.94
CA THR A 421 13.57 15.78 -19.94
C THR A 421 13.97 17.11 -20.55
N ASP A 422 15.22 17.54 -20.37
CA ASP A 422 15.75 18.76 -20.97
C ASP A 422 15.95 18.57 -22.47
N ASP A 423 16.41 17.40 -22.91
CA ASP A 423 16.48 17.04 -24.33
C ASP A 423 15.11 17.08 -25.01
N ILE A 424 14.07 16.57 -24.34
CA ILE A 424 12.68 16.65 -24.83
C ILE A 424 12.26 18.12 -25.05
N ARG A 425 12.52 19.00 -24.07
CA ARG A 425 12.21 20.43 -24.18
C ARG A 425 13.01 21.10 -25.29
N ASN A 426 14.30 20.80 -25.40
CA ASN A 426 15.20 21.35 -26.42
C ASN A 426 14.79 20.94 -27.84
N GLN A 427 14.25 19.73 -28.01
CA GLN A 427 13.70 19.25 -29.28
C GLN A 427 12.33 19.86 -29.62
N GLY A 428 11.68 20.56 -28.69
CA GLY A 428 10.37 21.16 -28.87
C GLY A 428 9.23 20.14 -28.94
N VAL A 429 9.44 18.90 -28.45
CA VAL A 429 8.41 17.86 -28.41
C VAL A 429 7.70 17.83 -27.05
N LYS A 430 6.43 17.41 -27.04
CA LYS A 430 5.57 17.49 -25.83
C LYS A 430 5.78 16.36 -24.82
N GLY A 431 6.57 15.34 -25.17
CA GLY A 431 6.73 14.16 -24.33
C GLY A 431 7.47 13.02 -25.01
N ASN A 432 7.77 11.96 -24.27
CA ASN A 432 8.46 10.77 -24.80
C ASN A 432 8.27 9.55 -23.89
N ILE A 433 8.71 8.39 -24.39
CA ILE A 433 8.99 7.21 -23.57
C ILE A 433 10.44 7.25 -23.15
N ILE A 434 10.70 7.50 -21.86
CA ILE A 434 12.05 7.55 -21.28
C ILE A 434 12.27 6.32 -20.39
N GLU A 435 13.50 5.82 -20.35
CA GLU A 435 13.80 4.68 -19.49
C GLU A 435 13.72 5.09 -18.02
N ASN A 436 13.02 4.28 -17.21
CA ASN A 436 12.81 4.53 -15.79
C ASN A 436 12.23 5.94 -15.52
N ALA A 437 11.19 6.32 -16.28
CA ALA A 437 10.36 7.51 -16.06
C ALA A 437 9.55 7.38 -14.76
N ALA A 438 10.27 7.32 -13.65
CA ALA A 438 9.75 6.99 -12.35
C ALA A 438 8.87 8.13 -11.79
N GLY A 439 8.12 7.87 -10.73
CA GLY A 439 7.07 8.77 -10.25
C GLY A 439 7.59 10.17 -9.91
N ILE A 440 8.75 10.28 -9.26
CA ILE A 440 9.36 11.57 -8.87
C ILE A 440 9.69 12.40 -10.12
N LEU A 441 10.29 11.76 -11.14
CA LEU A 441 10.67 12.45 -12.37
C LEU A 441 9.45 13.05 -13.08
N VAL A 442 8.35 12.30 -13.16
CA VAL A 442 7.09 12.77 -13.77
C VAL A 442 6.46 13.90 -12.94
N TYR A 443 6.50 13.82 -11.62
CA TYR A 443 5.92 14.84 -10.74
C TYR A 443 6.59 16.22 -10.90
N TYR A 444 7.92 16.25 -10.97
CA TYR A 444 8.69 17.48 -11.13
C TYR A 444 8.76 17.99 -12.57
N ASN A 445 8.41 17.15 -13.55
CA ASN A 445 8.32 17.52 -14.98
C ASN A 445 6.88 17.42 -15.49
N SER A 446 5.92 17.95 -14.72
CA SER A 446 4.48 17.79 -14.98
C SER A 446 3.98 18.46 -16.26
N ASP A 447 4.79 19.34 -16.85
CA ASP A 447 4.59 19.99 -18.16
C ASP A 447 4.74 19.02 -19.34
N LEU A 448 5.41 17.89 -19.15
CA LEU A 448 5.68 16.90 -20.19
C LEU A 448 4.72 15.69 -20.10
N TYR A 449 4.44 15.09 -21.25
CA TYR A 449 3.88 13.73 -21.31
C TYR A 449 5.03 12.73 -21.15
N LEU A 450 5.07 12.01 -20.02
CA LEU A 450 6.17 11.09 -19.71
C LEU A 450 5.61 9.72 -19.34
N ASN A 451 6.16 8.69 -19.97
CA ASN A 451 5.93 7.29 -19.64
C ASN A 451 7.26 6.53 -19.79
N ASP A 452 7.28 5.31 -19.28
CA ASP A 452 8.40 4.38 -19.43
C ASP A 452 7.98 3.05 -20.04
N THR A 453 8.96 2.15 -20.17
CA THR A 453 8.74 0.80 -20.67
C THR A 453 8.17 -0.16 -19.62
N TYR A 454 8.05 0.22 -18.33
CA TYR A 454 7.26 -0.56 -17.36
C TYR A 454 5.76 -0.32 -17.54
N CYS A 455 5.42 0.85 -18.09
CA CYS A 455 4.09 1.20 -18.60
C CYS A 455 3.02 1.31 -17.52
N LEU A 456 3.41 1.64 -16.28
CA LEU A 456 2.47 1.85 -15.17
C LEU A 456 1.52 3.02 -15.43
N GLY A 457 2.01 4.06 -16.11
CA GLY A 457 1.25 5.25 -16.50
C GLY A 457 0.58 5.20 -17.88
N ASP A 458 0.96 4.24 -18.72
CA ASP A 458 0.61 4.25 -20.15
C ASP A 458 -0.60 3.33 -20.45
N PRO A 459 -1.74 3.85 -20.91
CA PRO A 459 -2.94 3.05 -21.14
C PRO A 459 -2.86 2.16 -22.37
N PHE A 460 -1.93 2.38 -23.30
CA PHE A 460 -1.77 1.53 -24.47
C PHE A 460 -0.74 0.43 -24.20
N LEU A 461 0.48 0.84 -23.84
CA LEU A 461 1.58 -0.10 -23.60
C LEU A 461 1.27 -1.04 -22.43
N SER A 462 0.57 -0.62 -21.37
CA SER A 462 0.20 -1.51 -20.25
C SER A 462 -0.56 -2.78 -20.65
N LYS A 463 -1.12 -2.83 -21.85
CA LYS A 463 -1.91 -3.94 -22.38
C LYS A 463 -1.15 -4.80 -23.39
N LEU A 464 0.08 -4.42 -23.72
CA LEU A 464 0.97 -5.23 -24.57
C LEU A 464 1.70 -6.29 -23.74
N PRO A 465 2.16 -7.39 -24.37
CA PRO A 465 2.93 -8.42 -23.70
C PRO A 465 4.25 -7.88 -23.12
N ALA A 466 4.65 -8.44 -21.99
CA ALA A 466 5.96 -8.20 -21.41
C ALA A 466 7.07 -8.89 -22.24
N ILE A 467 8.24 -8.25 -22.31
CA ILE A 467 9.47 -8.87 -22.78
C ILE A 467 10.05 -9.69 -21.64
N TYR A 468 10.23 -10.99 -21.86
CA TYR A 468 10.84 -11.86 -20.85
C TYR A 468 12.31 -11.48 -20.62
N ASN A 469 12.70 -11.40 -19.35
CA ASN A 469 14.08 -11.22 -18.93
C ASN A 469 14.36 -12.20 -17.78
N PRO A 470 15.43 -13.02 -17.82
CA PRO A 470 15.76 -13.95 -16.74
C PRO A 470 15.90 -13.29 -15.36
N ASN A 471 16.30 -12.02 -15.33
CA ASN A 471 16.43 -11.21 -14.12
C ASN A 471 15.19 -10.35 -13.86
N TRP A 472 14.01 -10.79 -14.30
CA TRP A 472 12.77 -10.03 -14.13
C TRP A 472 12.48 -9.69 -12.67
N ARG A 473 11.89 -8.51 -12.47
CA ARG A 473 11.53 -7.96 -11.17
C ARG A 473 10.01 -7.83 -11.11
N VAL A 474 9.41 -8.23 -9.98
CA VAL A 474 7.95 -8.18 -9.80
C VAL A 474 7.46 -6.75 -10.02
N GLY A 475 6.46 -6.59 -10.88
CA GLY A 475 5.89 -5.29 -11.23
C GLY A 475 6.73 -4.40 -12.15
N HIS A 476 7.95 -4.83 -12.53
CA HIS A 476 8.92 -4.07 -13.33
C HIS A 476 9.32 -4.85 -14.58
N LEU A 477 8.31 -5.25 -15.36
CA LEU A 477 8.49 -5.95 -16.61
C LEU A 477 8.38 -4.98 -17.77
N ARG A 478 9.39 -5.00 -18.63
CA ARG A 478 9.48 -4.06 -19.75
C ARG A 478 8.61 -4.52 -20.91
N ARG A 479 8.16 -3.57 -21.72
CA ARG A 479 7.39 -3.81 -22.93
C ARG A 479 8.08 -3.17 -24.13
N ALA A 480 7.95 -3.84 -25.28
CA ALA A 480 8.41 -3.27 -26.53
C ALA A 480 7.59 -2.03 -26.84
N VAL A 481 8.28 -0.96 -27.25
CA VAL A 481 7.62 0.25 -27.75
C VAL A 481 7.39 0.06 -29.25
N PRO A 482 6.14 -0.03 -29.73
CA PRO A 482 5.89 -0.25 -31.15
C PRO A 482 6.42 0.91 -32.00
N ASP A 483 6.87 0.56 -33.21
CA ASP A 483 7.24 1.51 -34.24
C ASP A 483 6.14 2.56 -34.48
N GLY A 484 6.49 3.84 -34.43
CA GLY A 484 5.54 4.94 -34.60
C GLY A 484 4.86 5.40 -33.30
N TYR A 485 5.02 4.70 -32.17
CA TYR A 485 4.37 5.10 -30.92
C TYR A 485 4.97 6.38 -30.32
N ARG A 486 6.29 6.57 -30.39
CA ARG A 486 6.93 7.81 -29.92
C ARG A 486 6.48 9.03 -30.73
N GLU A 487 6.43 8.87 -32.04
CA GLU A 487 5.91 9.86 -32.99
C GLU A 487 4.43 10.16 -32.73
N SER A 488 3.69 9.17 -32.22
CA SER A 488 2.30 9.36 -31.83
C SER A 488 2.15 10.27 -30.62
N ILE A 489 3.06 10.17 -29.64
CA ILE A 489 3.12 11.06 -28.48
C ILE A 489 3.50 12.48 -28.94
N TRP A 490 4.49 12.61 -29.83
CA TRP A 490 4.94 13.93 -30.29
C TRP A 490 3.88 14.69 -31.09
N SER A 491 3.17 13.98 -31.97
CA SER A 491 2.20 14.59 -32.90
C SER A 491 0.76 14.57 -32.41
N ASP A 492 0.49 13.93 -31.26
CA ASP A 492 -0.85 13.69 -30.72
C ASP A 492 -1.79 12.92 -31.66
N LYS A 493 -1.22 12.16 -32.61
CA LYS A 493 -1.94 11.39 -33.65
C LYS A 493 -1.43 9.97 -33.65
N ASN A 494 -2.27 9.00 -34.00
CA ASN A 494 -1.78 7.64 -34.15
C ASN A 494 -0.90 7.47 -35.38
N LYS A 495 0.36 7.12 -35.13
CA LYS A 495 1.41 6.86 -36.10
C LYS A 495 1.97 5.44 -35.97
N VAL A 496 1.36 4.59 -35.14
CA VAL A 496 1.76 3.19 -34.96
C VAL A 496 1.71 2.49 -36.32
N LYS A 497 2.80 1.82 -36.70
CA LYS A 497 2.95 1.22 -38.04
C LYS A 497 2.26 -0.13 -38.18
N ASP A 498 2.29 -0.96 -37.14
CA ASP A 498 1.63 -2.27 -37.19
C ASP A 498 0.10 -2.08 -37.27
N PRO A 499 -0.60 -2.67 -38.25
CA PRO A 499 -2.00 -2.39 -38.51
C PRO A 499 -2.94 -2.82 -37.36
N ASP A 500 -2.66 -3.93 -36.68
CA ASP A 500 -3.51 -4.40 -35.59
C ASP A 500 -3.30 -3.54 -34.33
N LEU A 501 -2.03 -3.22 -34.02
CA LEU A 501 -1.72 -2.30 -32.92
C LEU A 501 -2.21 -0.87 -33.21
N HIS A 502 -2.21 -0.46 -34.47
CA HIS A 502 -2.78 0.82 -34.89
C HIS A 502 -4.28 0.87 -34.57
N GLU A 503 -5.05 -0.15 -34.97
CA GLU A 503 -6.47 -0.21 -34.64
C GLU A 503 -6.69 -0.27 -33.12
N TYR A 504 -5.93 -1.09 -32.40
CA TYR A 504 -6.05 -1.24 -30.95
C TYR A 504 -5.78 0.10 -30.25
N TYR A 505 -4.73 0.82 -30.65
CA TYR A 505 -4.40 2.12 -30.10
C TYR A 505 -5.47 3.17 -30.39
N GLU A 506 -6.12 3.15 -31.57
CA GLU A 506 -7.29 4.03 -31.82
C GLU A 506 -8.42 3.79 -30.82
N LYS A 507 -8.71 2.52 -30.46
CA LYS A 507 -9.71 2.22 -29.43
C LYS A 507 -9.30 2.78 -28.07
N ILE A 508 -8.03 2.62 -27.69
CA ILE A 508 -7.49 3.18 -26.45
C ILE A 508 -7.59 4.71 -26.45
N ARG A 509 -7.20 5.39 -27.53
CA ARG A 509 -7.32 6.85 -27.67
C ARG A 509 -8.77 7.32 -27.54
N LEU A 510 -9.72 6.64 -28.18
CA LEU A 510 -11.14 6.96 -28.04
C LEU A 510 -11.59 6.83 -26.57
N ILE A 511 -11.20 5.75 -25.90
CA ILE A 511 -11.51 5.52 -24.48
C ILE A 511 -10.92 6.62 -23.58
N THR A 512 -9.64 6.94 -23.74
CA THR A 512 -8.92 7.80 -22.80
C THR A 512 -9.03 9.28 -23.11
N ARG A 513 -9.34 9.66 -24.36
CA ARG A 513 -9.35 11.07 -24.81
C ARG A 513 -10.67 11.56 -25.41
N GLY A 514 -11.59 10.67 -25.79
CA GLY A 514 -12.91 11.05 -26.32
C GLY A 514 -13.80 11.80 -25.31
N GLU A 515 -14.95 12.30 -25.70
CA GLU A 515 -15.89 12.91 -24.75
C GLU A 515 -16.49 11.85 -23.81
N LEU A 516 -16.66 12.18 -22.53
CA LEU A 516 -17.05 11.20 -21.50
C LEU A 516 -18.36 10.46 -21.83
N PHE A 517 -19.34 11.17 -22.39
CA PHE A 517 -20.68 10.68 -22.70
C PHE A 517 -20.88 10.30 -24.18
N ASP A 518 -19.80 10.26 -24.98
CA ASP A 518 -19.88 9.78 -26.36
C ASP A 518 -20.34 8.30 -26.37
N LYS A 519 -21.41 8.02 -27.12
CA LYS A 519 -21.96 6.66 -27.29
C LYS A 519 -20.93 5.69 -27.86
N ASN A 520 -20.09 6.13 -28.81
CA ASN A 520 -19.03 5.32 -29.40
C ASN A 520 -17.96 5.00 -28.37
N ARG A 521 -17.61 5.97 -27.51
CA ARG A 521 -16.69 5.74 -26.39
C ARG A 521 -17.24 4.70 -25.41
N ILE A 522 -18.47 4.87 -24.94
CA ILE A 522 -19.12 3.95 -23.99
C ILE A 522 -19.21 2.54 -24.57
N LYS A 523 -19.61 2.42 -25.85
CA LYS A 523 -19.63 1.14 -26.56
C LYS A 523 -18.23 0.51 -26.60
N THR A 524 -17.20 1.30 -26.93
CA THR A 524 -15.81 0.83 -27.00
C THR A 524 -15.29 0.38 -25.62
N ILE A 525 -15.67 1.06 -24.54
CA ILE A 525 -15.35 0.63 -23.16
C ILE A 525 -15.93 -0.76 -22.90
N ILE A 526 -17.20 -0.98 -23.21
CA ILE A 526 -17.85 -2.29 -23.00
C ILE A 526 -17.13 -3.36 -23.84
N GLU A 527 -16.95 -3.09 -25.13
CA GLU A 527 -16.31 -4.01 -26.08
C GLU A 527 -14.86 -4.36 -25.70
N MET A 528 -14.09 -3.39 -25.21
CA MET A 528 -12.72 -3.59 -24.73
C MET A 528 -12.69 -4.47 -23.49
N ASN A 529 -13.55 -4.22 -22.51
CA ASN A 529 -13.55 -4.97 -21.24
C ASN A 529 -14.10 -6.40 -21.36
N ILE A 530 -14.91 -6.70 -22.39
CA ILE A 530 -15.34 -8.07 -22.71
C ILE A 530 -14.34 -8.80 -23.64
N GLY A 531 -13.22 -8.17 -24.00
CA GLY A 531 -12.15 -8.79 -24.78
C GLY A 531 -12.38 -8.83 -26.30
N LYS A 532 -13.31 -8.03 -26.84
CA LYS A 532 -13.63 -8.02 -28.29
C LYS A 532 -12.41 -7.71 -29.17
N TYR A 533 -11.45 -6.94 -28.65
CA TYR A 533 -10.27 -6.47 -29.38
C TYR A 533 -9.00 -7.29 -29.07
N ASN A 534 -9.09 -8.37 -28.28
CA ASN A 534 -7.91 -9.17 -27.92
C ASN A 534 -7.21 -9.80 -29.13
N TYR A 535 -7.97 -10.14 -30.19
CA TYR A 535 -7.43 -10.71 -31.42
C TYR A 535 -6.37 -9.82 -32.08
N LEU A 536 -6.44 -8.49 -31.89
CA LEU A 536 -5.46 -7.55 -32.45
C LEU A 536 -4.08 -7.74 -31.81
N ILE A 537 -4.04 -7.97 -30.49
CA ILE A 537 -2.80 -8.25 -29.75
C ILE A 537 -2.29 -9.64 -30.14
N GLU A 538 -3.16 -10.65 -30.16
CA GLU A 538 -2.79 -12.03 -30.52
C GLU A 538 -2.21 -12.14 -31.94
N ASN A 539 -2.76 -11.39 -32.90
CA ASN A 539 -2.25 -11.35 -34.28
C ASN A 539 -0.87 -10.69 -34.33
N TYR A 540 -0.66 -9.62 -33.57
CA TYR A 540 0.65 -8.97 -33.45
C TYR A 540 1.69 -9.93 -32.84
N GLU A 541 1.36 -10.62 -31.76
CA GLU A 541 2.25 -11.60 -31.11
C GLU A 541 2.64 -12.73 -32.05
N LYS A 542 1.68 -13.27 -32.82
CA LYS A 542 1.96 -14.30 -33.83
C LYS A 542 2.95 -13.82 -34.89
N ARG A 543 2.78 -12.60 -35.41
CA ARG A 543 3.72 -12.01 -36.37
C ARG A 543 5.12 -11.82 -35.80
N GLN A 544 5.23 -11.39 -34.53
CA GLN A 544 6.54 -11.26 -33.87
C GLN A 544 7.23 -12.63 -33.74
N ALA A 545 6.48 -13.65 -33.29
CA ALA A 545 7.02 -15.00 -33.15
C ALA A 545 7.42 -15.65 -34.50
N GLU A 546 6.80 -15.24 -35.60
CA GLU A 546 7.19 -15.66 -36.96
C GLU A 546 8.45 -14.95 -37.45
N ASN A 547 8.65 -13.67 -37.10
CA ASN A 547 9.84 -12.90 -37.48
C ASN A 547 11.09 -13.27 -36.68
N GLU A 548 10.93 -13.88 -35.50
CA GLU A 548 12.04 -14.36 -34.64
C GLU A 548 12.54 -15.77 -35.01
N LYS A 549 11.85 -16.48 -35.91
CA LYS A 549 12.25 -17.79 -36.46
C LYS A 549 12.99 -17.62 -37.78
#